data_AF-A0A550CRH0-F1
#
_entry.id   AF-A0A550CRH0-F1
#
_cell.length_a   1.000
_cell.length_b   1.000
_cell.length_c   1.000
_cell.angle_alpha   90.00
_cell.angle_beta   90.00
_cell.angle_gamma   90.00
#
_symmetry.space_group_name_H-M   'P 1'
#
loop_
_entity.id
_entity.type
_entity.pdbx_description
1 polymer ?
#
loop_
_entity_poly.entity_id
_entity_poly.type
_entity_poly.pdbx_seq_one_letter_code
_entity_poly.pdbx_strand_id
1 'polypeptide(L)'
;MASSSRRLIDWEPFQHPKDQSPYQYHRKLGIITTDNIDDPHVEANVIRCWERVQAYFKMHNLTKFMDPWYDLIVSGGIPQAFISWQCKELYDFTSQSGFMTRNTRKTFWLQVAEFPCHHDSAPPGAYESLEVALRNERTVRVLYAQPDNRSFYEEYIRLERKRDRKEFRISERQTWCTAVLLAELEELKERRLI
;
A
#
# COMPACT_ATOMS: atom_id res chain seq x y z
N MET A 1 33.84 14.53 16.69
CA MET A 1 32.76 13.53 16.60
C MET A 1 31.47 14.22 16.17
N ALA A 2 31.30 14.45 14.87
CA ALA A 2 30.10 15.08 14.32
C ALA A 2 29.92 14.56 12.88
N SER A 3 29.08 13.56 12.67
CA SER A 3 28.59 13.15 11.33
C SER A 3 27.61 11.97 11.42
N SER A 4 26.43 12.15 12.03
CA SER A 4 25.38 11.11 11.97
C SER A 4 23.97 11.62 11.65
N SER A 5 23.73 12.94 11.57
CA SER A 5 22.35 13.44 11.42
C SER A 5 21.90 13.72 9.97
N ARG A 6 22.69 13.39 8.95
CA ARG A 6 22.36 13.69 7.54
C ARG A 6 21.78 12.51 6.74
N ARG A 7 21.85 11.27 7.24
CA ARG A 7 21.43 10.07 6.46
C ARG A 7 19.94 9.74 6.56
N LEU A 8 19.26 10.12 7.64
CA LEU A 8 17.84 9.83 7.87
C LEU A 8 16.86 10.82 7.21
N ILE A 9 17.32 11.74 6.36
CA ILE A 9 16.46 12.79 5.80
C ILE A 9 15.49 12.24 4.74
N ASP A 10 15.89 11.17 4.03
CA ASP A 10 15.10 10.64 2.91
C ASP A 10 14.17 9.47 3.31
N TRP A 11 14.32 8.96 4.54
CA TRP A 11 13.51 7.88 5.09
C TRP A 11 12.47 8.42 6.06
N GLU A 12 11.21 8.11 5.80
CA GLU A 12 10.07 8.49 6.64
C GLU A 12 9.54 7.24 7.38
N PRO A 13 9.52 7.25 8.72
CA PRO A 13 9.00 6.13 9.51
C PRO A 13 7.48 6.20 9.60
N PHE A 14 6.84 5.04 9.49
CA PHE A 14 5.40 4.88 9.63
C PHE A 14 5.07 3.69 10.54
N GLN A 15 3.85 3.68 11.06
CA GLN A 15 3.31 2.60 11.86
C GLN A 15 2.02 2.09 11.25
N HIS A 16 1.90 0.78 11.14
CA HIS A 16 0.69 0.18 10.60
C HIS A 16 -0.51 0.41 11.54
N PRO A 17 -1.68 0.88 11.04
CA PRO A 17 -2.80 1.28 11.89
C PRO A 17 -3.43 0.16 12.74
N LYS A 18 -3.22 -1.11 12.36
CA LYS A 18 -3.80 -2.28 13.06
C LYS A 18 -3.02 -2.67 14.31
N ASP A 19 -1.71 -2.81 14.17
CA ASP A 19 -0.83 -3.49 15.14
C ASP A 19 0.40 -2.67 15.52
N GLN A 20 0.52 -1.45 14.98
CA GLN A 20 1.64 -0.53 15.22
C GLN A 20 2.99 -1.09 14.74
N SER A 21 2.98 -2.11 13.87
CA SER A 21 4.20 -2.64 13.27
C SER A 21 4.90 -1.54 12.46
N PRO A 22 6.21 -1.33 12.64
CA PRO A 22 6.93 -0.26 11.97
C PRO A 22 7.25 -0.63 10.52
N TYR A 23 7.22 0.36 9.65
CA TYR A 23 7.78 0.29 8.30
C TYR A 23 8.37 1.64 7.91
N GLN A 24 9.15 1.66 6.84
CA GLN A 24 9.95 2.80 6.40
C GLN A 24 9.68 3.07 4.94
N TYR A 25 9.60 4.35 4.58
CA TYR A 25 9.43 4.80 3.21
C TYR A 25 10.57 5.72 2.77
N HIS A 26 11.28 5.35 1.72
CA HIS A 26 12.27 6.21 1.09
C HIS A 26 11.60 7.09 0.04
N ARG A 27 11.25 8.32 0.41
CA ARG A 27 10.44 9.22 -0.45
C ARG A 27 11.03 9.50 -1.82
N LYS A 28 12.35 9.70 -1.88
CA LYS A 28 13.04 10.00 -3.15
C LYS A 28 13.13 8.80 -4.09
N LEU A 29 13.30 7.60 -3.55
CA LEU A 29 13.50 6.39 -4.36
C LEU A 29 12.21 5.60 -4.56
N GLY A 30 11.14 5.94 -3.84
CA GLY A 30 9.88 5.18 -3.82
C GLY A 30 10.13 3.76 -3.29
N ILE A 31 10.75 3.61 -2.12
CA ILE A 31 11.02 2.28 -1.54
C ILE A 31 10.24 2.14 -0.24
N ILE A 32 9.47 1.06 -0.11
CA ILE A 32 8.78 0.67 1.12
C ILE A 32 9.49 -0.55 1.69
N THR A 33 9.81 -0.55 2.98
CA THR A 33 10.39 -1.72 3.63
C THR A 33 10.02 -1.82 5.11
N THR A 34 9.92 -3.04 5.61
CA THR A 34 9.83 -3.33 7.06
C THR A 34 11.20 -3.62 7.68
N ASP A 35 12.26 -3.58 6.88
CA ASP A 35 13.63 -3.84 7.34
C ASP A 35 14.13 -2.70 8.24
N ASN A 36 15.01 -3.03 9.20
CA ASN A 36 15.59 -2.03 10.09
C ASN A 36 16.68 -1.21 9.38
N ILE A 37 16.27 -0.11 8.74
CA ILE A 37 17.19 0.80 8.02
C ILE A 37 18.17 1.56 8.92
N ASP A 38 17.98 1.55 10.25
CA ASP A 38 18.95 2.16 11.17
C ASP A 38 20.27 1.38 11.17
N ASP A 39 20.26 0.12 10.74
CA ASP A 39 21.45 -0.64 10.41
C ASP A 39 21.96 -0.25 9.00
N PRO A 40 23.14 0.38 8.88
CA PRO A 40 23.68 0.82 7.59
C PRO A 40 23.91 -0.33 6.59
N HIS A 41 24.12 -1.57 7.06
CA HIS A 41 24.26 -2.73 6.19
C HIS A 41 22.92 -3.12 5.57
N VAL A 42 21.84 -3.03 6.35
CA VAL A 42 20.47 -3.29 5.89
C VAL A 42 20.05 -2.21 4.90
N GLU A 43 20.24 -0.94 5.25
CA GLU A 43 19.97 0.20 4.35
C GLU A 43 20.70 0.03 3.01
N ALA A 44 22.01 -0.24 3.05
CA ALA A 44 22.80 -0.43 1.84
C ALA A 44 22.34 -1.64 1.02
N ASN A 45 21.79 -2.69 1.65
CA ASN A 45 21.22 -3.83 0.93
C ASN A 45 19.90 -3.49 0.24
N VAL A 46 19.04 -2.72 0.91
CA VAL A 46 17.76 -2.24 0.34
C VAL A 46 18.00 -1.30 -0.83
N ILE A 47 18.92 -0.34 -0.70
CA ILE A 47 19.28 0.58 -1.80
C ILE A 47 19.89 -0.20 -2.98
N ARG A 48 20.82 -1.13 -2.73
CA ARG A 48 21.38 -1.99 -3.79
C ARG A 48 20.33 -2.88 -4.45
N CYS A 49 19.28 -3.27 -3.73
CA CYS A 49 18.15 -3.97 -4.30
C CYS A 49 17.44 -3.11 -5.35
N TRP A 50 17.12 -1.86 -5.02
CA TRP A 50 16.52 -0.91 -5.95
C TRP A 50 17.40 -0.64 -7.17
N GLU A 51 18.71 -0.45 -6.99
CA GLU A 51 19.66 -0.24 -8.10
C GLU A 51 19.68 -1.43 -9.07
N ARG A 52 19.70 -2.67 -8.54
CA ARG A 52 19.64 -3.90 -9.34
C ARG A 52 18.35 -3.99 -10.14
N VAL A 53 17.22 -3.66 -9.51
CA VAL A 53 15.90 -3.64 -10.16
C VAL A 53 15.86 -2.60 -11.29
N GLN A 54 16.38 -1.40 -11.06
CA GLN A 54 16.45 -0.37 -12.10
C GLN A 54 17.35 -0.78 -13.28
N ALA A 55 18.49 -1.40 -13.00
CA ALA A 55 19.37 -1.92 -14.04
C ALA A 55 18.65 -2.97 -14.89
N TYR A 56 17.92 -3.89 -14.25
CA TYR A 56 17.09 -4.88 -14.93
C TYR A 56 16.03 -4.22 -15.82
N PHE A 57 15.28 -3.23 -15.31
CA PHE A 57 14.28 -2.53 -16.12
C PHE A 57 14.85 -1.80 -17.33
N LYS A 58 16.02 -1.18 -17.19
CA LYS A 58 16.70 -0.54 -18.32
C LYS A 58 17.11 -1.58 -19.37
N MET A 59 17.65 -2.72 -18.95
CA MET A 59 18.03 -3.80 -19.86
C MET A 59 16.83 -4.39 -20.62
N HIS A 60 15.66 -4.43 -20.00
CA HIS A 60 14.45 -5.03 -20.56
C HIS A 60 13.45 -4.01 -21.11
N ASN A 61 13.82 -2.72 -21.24
CA ASN A 61 12.95 -1.63 -21.69
C ASN A 61 11.64 -1.49 -20.89
N LEU A 62 11.66 -1.80 -19.60
CA LEU A 62 10.52 -1.70 -18.69
C LEU A 62 10.47 -0.33 -17.99
N THR A 63 10.64 0.75 -18.77
CA THR A 63 10.84 2.09 -18.24
C THR A 63 9.64 2.65 -17.46
N LYS A 64 8.43 2.12 -17.72
CA LYS A 64 7.20 2.45 -16.97
C LYS A 64 7.36 2.30 -15.45
N PHE A 65 8.09 1.29 -15.00
CA PHE A 65 8.28 1.05 -13.55
C PHE A 65 9.36 1.95 -12.92
N MET A 66 9.96 2.84 -13.69
CA MET A 66 10.82 3.91 -13.18
C MET A 66 10.06 5.23 -12.98
N ASP A 67 8.76 5.27 -13.30
CA ASP A 67 7.94 6.45 -13.03
C ASP A 67 7.77 6.67 -11.51
N PRO A 68 7.70 7.93 -11.03
CA PRO A 68 7.54 8.24 -9.60
C PRO A 68 6.22 7.75 -8.98
N TRP A 69 5.31 7.21 -9.79
CA TRP A 69 4.04 6.63 -9.32
C TRP A 69 4.15 5.18 -8.90
N TYR A 70 5.32 4.56 -9.06
CA TYR A 70 5.58 3.19 -8.65
C TYR A 70 6.52 3.17 -7.45
N ASP A 71 6.05 2.56 -6.36
CA ASP A 71 6.84 2.28 -5.18
C ASP A 71 7.27 0.79 -5.19
N LEU A 72 8.54 0.55 -4.87
CA LEU A 72 9.13 -0.78 -4.72
C LEU A 72 9.01 -1.23 -3.26
N ILE A 73 8.40 -2.39 -3.05
CA ILE A 73 8.37 -3.07 -1.75
C ILE A 73 9.58 -4.00 -1.65
N VAL A 74 10.39 -3.83 -0.62
CA VAL A 74 11.60 -4.62 -0.35
C VAL A 74 11.52 -5.25 1.04
N SER A 75 11.89 -6.53 1.15
CA SER A 75 12.02 -7.25 2.41
C SER A 75 13.28 -8.12 2.39
N GLY A 76 14.09 -8.06 3.44
CA GLY A 76 15.37 -8.76 3.52
C GLY A 76 16.34 -8.39 2.39
N GLY A 77 16.25 -7.18 1.84
CA GLY A 77 17.02 -6.76 0.66
C GLY A 77 16.65 -7.48 -0.65
N ILE A 78 15.47 -8.10 -0.71
CA ILE A 78 14.90 -8.80 -1.88
C ILE A 78 13.65 -8.04 -2.35
N PRO A 79 13.50 -7.78 -3.66
CA PRO A 79 12.34 -7.08 -4.16
C PRO A 79 11.11 -8.00 -4.09
N GLN A 80 10.02 -7.52 -3.51
CA GLN A 80 8.79 -8.28 -3.32
C GLN A 80 7.76 -7.92 -4.39
N ALA A 81 7.45 -6.62 -4.52
CA ALA A 81 6.45 -6.14 -5.45
C ALA A 81 6.68 -4.67 -5.84
N PHE A 82 6.05 -4.26 -6.94
CA PHE A 82 5.84 -2.86 -7.30
C PHE A 82 4.37 -2.53 -7.15
N ILE A 83 4.07 -1.45 -6.45
CA ILE A 83 2.72 -0.92 -6.28
C ILE A 83 2.63 0.48 -6.87
N SER A 84 1.54 0.77 -7.57
CA SER A 84 1.16 2.12 -7.96
C SER A 84 -0.24 2.45 -7.47
N TRP A 85 -0.33 3.37 -6.52
CA TRP A 85 -1.60 3.88 -6.02
C TRP A 85 -2.35 4.65 -7.11
N GLN A 86 -1.62 5.46 -7.88
CA GLN A 86 -2.16 6.26 -8.97
C GLN A 86 -2.79 5.39 -10.07
N CYS A 87 -2.09 4.33 -10.49
CA CYS A 87 -2.56 3.44 -11.55
C CYS A 87 -3.45 2.30 -11.05
N LYS A 88 -3.52 2.09 -9.72
CA LYS A 88 -4.16 0.93 -9.07
C LYS A 88 -3.61 -0.39 -9.57
N GLU A 89 -2.29 -0.50 -9.60
CA GLU A 89 -1.58 -1.68 -10.09
C GLU A 89 -0.65 -2.24 -9.03
N LEU A 90 -0.56 -3.56 -8.99
CA LEU A 90 0.39 -4.31 -8.18
C LEU A 90 1.04 -5.36 -9.08
N TYR A 91 2.35 -5.51 -8.94
CA TYR A 91 3.15 -6.45 -9.70
C TYR A 91 4.13 -7.15 -8.78
N ASP A 92 4.02 -8.47 -8.63
CA ASP A 92 4.93 -9.23 -7.77
C ASP A 92 6.15 -9.70 -8.54
N PHE A 93 7.30 -9.68 -7.88
CA PHE A 93 8.49 -10.33 -8.37
C PHE A 93 8.36 -11.85 -8.24
N THR A 94 8.50 -12.54 -9.36
CA THR A 94 8.57 -14.00 -9.36
C THR A 94 9.96 -14.48 -9.00
N SER A 95 10.03 -15.63 -8.31
CA SER A 95 11.27 -16.23 -7.82
C SER A 95 12.24 -16.65 -8.92
N GLN A 96 11.82 -16.70 -10.20
CA GLN A 96 12.58 -17.39 -11.24
C GLN A 96 13.30 -16.51 -12.25
N SER A 97 13.04 -15.21 -12.40
CA SER A 97 13.77 -14.44 -13.45
C SER A 97 13.68 -12.91 -13.39
N GLY A 98 13.23 -12.34 -12.27
CA GLY A 98 12.88 -10.91 -12.25
C GLY A 98 11.63 -10.59 -13.08
N PHE A 99 10.90 -11.60 -13.57
CA PHE A 99 9.60 -11.41 -14.19
C PHE A 99 8.60 -10.90 -13.15
N MET A 100 7.78 -9.96 -13.60
CA MET A 100 6.72 -9.35 -12.82
C MET A 100 5.37 -9.89 -13.28
N THR A 101 4.56 -10.38 -12.35
CA THR A 101 3.19 -10.80 -12.65
C THR A 101 2.23 -9.76 -12.10
N ARG A 102 1.33 -9.26 -12.96
CA ARG A 102 0.28 -8.34 -12.52
C ARG A 102 -0.70 -9.08 -11.62
N ASN A 103 -0.98 -8.51 -10.46
CA ASN A 103 -1.90 -9.06 -9.47
C ASN A 103 -3.36 -8.66 -9.70
N THR A 104 -4.26 -9.33 -8.96
CA THR A 104 -5.69 -8.99 -8.92
C THR A 104 -5.94 -7.69 -8.17
N ARG A 105 -7.14 -7.12 -8.34
CA ARG A 105 -7.56 -5.93 -7.60
C ARG A 105 -7.64 -6.19 -6.09
N LYS A 106 -8.02 -7.41 -5.69
CA LYS A 106 -8.01 -7.83 -4.29
C LYS A 106 -6.62 -7.69 -3.69
N THR A 107 -5.61 -8.30 -4.32
CA THR A 107 -4.22 -8.26 -3.82
C THR A 107 -3.68 -6.83 -3.80
N PHE A 108 -4.01 -6.01 -4.81
CA PHE A 108 -3.67 -4.59 -4.79
C PHE A 108 -4.21 -3.89 -3.53
N TRP A 109 -5.49 -4.06 -3.19
CA TRP A 109 -6.08 -3.43 -2.00
C TRP A 109 -5.51 -3.97 -0.69
N LEU A 110 -5.20 -5.27 -0.63
CA LEU A 110 -4.49 -5.83 0.53
C LEU A 110 -3.11 -5.19 0.69
N GLN A 111 -2.40 -4.93 -0.41
CA GLN A 111 -1.10 -4.26 -0.35
C GLN A 111 -1.20 -2.79 0.06
N VAL A 112 -2.25 -2.08 -0.37
CA VAL A 112 -2.56 -0.72 0.13
C VAL A 112 -2.87 -0.77 1.63
N ALA A 113 -3.60 -1.78 2.10
CA ALA A 113 -3.92 -1.94 3.51
C ALA A 113 -2.66 -2.22 4.36
N GLU A 114 -1.69 -2.97 3.82
CA GLU A 114 -0.41 -3.25 4.49
C GLU A 114 0.44 -1.98 4.68
N PHE A 115 0.43 -1.05 3.71
CA PHE A 115 1.22 0.18 3.75
C PHE A 115 0.38 1.45 3.54
N PRO A 116 -0.55 1.81 4.44
CA PRO A 116 -1.59 2.80 4.16
C PRO A 116 -1.18 4.26 4.37
N CYS A 117 0.04 4.55 4.85
CA CYS A 117 0.40 5.87 5.40
C CYS A 117 1.42 6.68 4.60
N HIS A 118 2.11 6.08 3.62
CA HIS A 118 3.25 6.71 2.94
C HIS A 118 2.85 7.67 1.79
N HIS A 119 1.55 7.80 1.51
CA HIS A 119 0.99 8.76 0.55
C HIS A 119 0.04 9.73 1.26
N ASP A 120 0.03 10.99 0.83
CA ASP A 120 -0.84 12.05 1.38
C ASP A 120 -2.35 11.83 1.12
N SER A 121 -2.68 10.91 0.22
CA SER A 121 -4.06 10.62 -0.19
C SER A 121 -4.23 9.13 -0.50
N ALA A 122 -5.42 8.59 -0.24
CA ALA A 122 -5.78 7.25 -0.69
C ALA A 122 -5.72 7.11 -2.22
N PRO A 123 -5.65 5.87 -2.76
CA PRO A 123 -5.68 5.66 -4.20
C PRO A 123 -6.89 6.36 -4.86
N PRO A 124 -6.72 7.03 -6.01
CA PRO A 124 -7.77 7.87 -6.60
C PRO A 124 -9.09 7.11 -6.78
N GLY A 125 -10.23 7.63 -6.34
CA GLY A 125 -11.51 6.94 -6.51
C GLY A 125 -11.77 5.79 -5.53
N ALA A 126 -10.92 5.56 -4.51
CA ALA A 126 -11.10 4.49 -3.53
C ALA A 126 -12.38 4.70 -2.72
N TYR A 127 -12.56 5.89 -2.15
CA TYR A 127 -13.74 6.22 -1.33
C TYR A 127 -15.02 6.19 -2.13
N GLU A 128 -15.03 6.78 -3.32
CA GLU A 128 -16.18 6.79 -4.22
C GLU A 128 -16.58 5.37 -4.62
N SER A 129 -15.60 4.50 -4.88
CA SER A 129 -15.86 3.09 -5.20
C SER A 129 -16.52 2.36 -4.01
N LEU A 130 -16.03 2.62 -2.80
CA LEU A 130 -16.60 2.04 -1.59
C LEU A 130 -18.01 2.60 -1.33
N GLU A 131 -18.20 3.92 -1.38
CA GLU A 131 -19.51 4.58 -1.23
C GLU A 131 -20.55 4.03 -2.20
N VAL A 132 -20.20 3.86 -3.48
CA VAL A 132 -21.10 3.27 -4.48
C VAL A 132 -21.47 1.84 -4.11
N ALA A 133 -20.50 1.03 -3.67
CA ALA A 133 -20.77 -0.35 -3.24
C ALA A 133 -21.66 -0.40 -1.99
N LEU A 134 -21.49 0.53 -1.05
CA LEU A 134 -22.28 0.59 0.18
C LEU A 134 -23.71 1.11 -0.02
N ARG A 135 -24.05 1.66 -1.20
CA ARG A 135 -25.46 1.98 -1.55
C ARG A 135 -26.29 0.73 -1.85
N ASN A 136 -25.66 -0.42 -2.09
CA ASN A 136 -26.36 -1.68 -2.34
C ASN A 136 -26.58 -2.42 -1.01
N GLU A 137 -27.85 -2.52 -0.58
CA GLU A 137 -28.19 -3.21 0.68
C GLU A 137 -27.71 -4.66 0.74
N ARG A 138 -27.75 -5.40 -0.38
CA ARG A 138 -27.27 -6.78 -0.42
C ARG A 138 -25.77 -6.82 -0.13
N THR A 139 -25.01 -5.93 -0.75
CA THR A 139 -23.56 -5.82 -0.53
C THR A 139 -23.25 -5.49 0.93
N VAL A 140 -23.95 -4.52 1.51
CA VAL A 140 -23.81 -4.16 2.93
C VAL A 140 -24.09 -5.37 3.82
N ARG A 141 -25.22 -6.07 3.60
CA ARG A 141 -25.58 -7.25 4.41
C ARG A 141 -24.52 -8.34 4.35
N VAL A 142 -23.99 -8.65 3.17
CA VAL A 142 -22.97 -9.70 2.99
C VAL A 142 -21.64 -9.28 3.64
N LEU A 143 -21.20 -8.04 3.46
CA LEU A 143 -20.00 -7.52 4.13
C LEU A 143 -20.14 -7.57 5.65
N TYR A 144 -21.28 -7.11 6.19
CA TYR A 144 -21.56 -7.10 7.62
C TYR A 144 -21.66 -8.49 8.26
N ALA A 145 -22.11 -9.49 7.49
CA ALA A 145 -22.24 -10.85 7.99
C ALA A 145 -20.87 -11.51 8.25
N GLN A 146 -19.78 -10.97 7.71
CA GLN A 146 -18.44 -11.44 8.00
C GLN A 146 -17.95 -10.88 9.35
N PRO A 147 -17.58 -11.74 10.33
CA PRO A 147 -17.21 -11.32 11.68
C PRO A 147 -16.11 -10.25 11.74
N ASP A 148 -15.10 -10.38 10.88
CA ASP A 148 -13.93 -9.49 10.87
C ASP A 148 -14.26 -8.11 10.26
N ASN A 149 -15.23 -8.05 9.34
CA ASN A 149 -15.57 -6.84 8.58
C ASN A 149 -16.43 -5.85 9.34
N ARG A 150 -17.18 -6.31 10.35
CA ARG A 150 -18.06 -5.45 11.14
C ARG A 150 -17.29 -4.29 11.77
N SER A 151 -16.13 -4.58 12.37
CA SER A 151 -15.30 -3.57 13.03
C SER A 151 -14.78 -2.52 12.04
N PHE A 152 -14.34 -2.94 10.85
CA PHE A 152 -13.86 -2.04 9.80
C PHE A 152 -14.97 -1.16 9.24
N TYR A 153 -16.17 -1.72 9.05
CA TYR A 153 -17.32 -0.95 8.58
C TYR A 153 -17.78 0.09 9.61
N GLU A 154 -17.95 -0.30 10.86
CA GLU A 154 -18.35 0.62 11.94
C GLU A 154 -17.35 1.78 12.07
N GLU A 155 -16.05 1.46 11.93
CA GLU A 155 -14.98 2.44 11.93
C GLU A 155 -15.01 3.36 10.70
N TYR A 156 -15.23 2.81 9.50
CA TYR A 156 -15.38 3.58 8.27
C TYR A 156 -16.53 4.59 8.39
N ILE A 157 -17.72 4.17 8.82
CA ILE A 157 -18.86 5.07 9.01
C ILE A 157 -18.58 6.14 10.05
N ARG A 158 -17.87 5.79 11.13
CA ARG A 158 -17.45 6.76 12.15
C ARG A 158 -16.52 7.84 11.57
N LEU A 159 -15.60 7.45 10.69
CA LEU A 159 -14.66 8.35 10.03
C LEU A 159 -15.34 9.20 8.95
N GLU A 160 -16.23 8.62 8.14
CA GLU A 160 -17.00 9.33 7.12
C GLU A 160 -17.89 10.43 7.73
N ARG A 161 -18.56 10.16 8.86
CA ARG A 161 -19.33 11.20 9.58
C ARG A 161 -18.48 12.38 10.06
N LYS A 162 -17.17 12.20 10.20
CA LYS A 162 -16.23 13.28 10.53
C LYS A 162 -15.74 14.01 9.28
N ARG A 163 -15.77 13.37 8.10
CA ARG A 163 -15.39 13.95 6.80
C ARG A 163 -16.23 15.15 6.41
N ASP A 164 -17.51 15.15 6.79
CA ASP A 164 -18.44 16.27 6.55
C ASP A 164 -18.09 17.54 7.35
N ARG A 165 -17.06 17.51 8.20
CA ARG A 165 -16.54 18.68 8.92
C ARG A 165 -15.36 19.27 8.14
N LYS A 166 -15.39 20.58 7.87
CA LYS A 166 -14.47 21.37 7.00
C LYS A 166 -12.95 21.23 7.22
N GLU A 167 -12.49 20.47 8.22
CA GLU A 167 -11.07 20.30 8.57
C GLU A 167 -10.59 18.84 8.44
N PHE A 168 -11.38 17.97 7.81
CA PHE A 168 -11.04 16.56 7.78
C PHE A 168 -9.87 16.25 6.85
N ARG A 169 -8.73 15.88 7.46
CA ARG A 169 -7.64 15.20 6.75
C ARG A 169 -7.96 13.71 6.71
N ILE A 170 -7.76 13.10 5.53
CA ILE A 170 -7.77 11.65 5.39
C ILE A 170 -6.77 11.08 6.39
N SER A 171 -7.25 10.23 7.29
CA SER A 171 -6.37 9.56 8.24
C SER A 171 -5.87 8.26 7.64
N GLU A 172 -4.65 7.88 7.99
CA GLU A 172 -4.05 6.57 7.68
C GLU A 172 -5.00 5.41 8.00
N ARG A 173 -5.69 5.51 9.14
CA ARG A 173 -6.69 4.54 9.59
C ARG A 173 -7.90 4.47 8.65
N GLN A 174 -8.31 5.58 8.06
CA GLN A 174 -9.38 5.58 7.06
C GLN A 174 -8.94 4.93 5.76
N THR A 175 -7.72 5.23 5.29
CA THR A 175 -7.13 4.59 4.10
C THR A 175 -7.05 3.08 4.29
N TRP A 176 -6.55 2.65 5.46
CA TRP A 176 -6.50 1.25 5.85
C TRP A 176 -7.88 0.57 5.86
N CYS A 177 -8.87 1.10 6.60
CA CYS A 177 -10.21 0.53 6.62
C CYS A 177 -10.84 0.46 5.23
N THR A 178 -10.64 1.49 4.41
CA THR A 178 -11.16 1.55 3.04
C THR A 178 -10.53 0.48 2.17
N ALA A 179 -9.21 0.32 2.23
CA ALA A 179 -8.48 -0.69 1.49
C ALA A 179 -8.91 -2.11 1.89
N VAL A 180 -9.06 -2.39 3.18
CA VAL A 180 -9.58 -3.69 3.66
C VAL A 180 -10.98 -3.98 3.11
N LEU A 181 -11.91 -3.04 3.24
CA LEU A 181 -13.28 -3.22 2.74
C LEU A 181 -13.32 -3.38 1.20
N LEU A 182 -12.45 -2.69 0.47
CA LEU A 182 -12.35 -2.83 -0.98
C LEU A 182 -11.75 -4.18 -1.38
N ALA A 183 -10.78 -4.72 -0.64
CA ALA A 183 -10.27 -6.08 -0.87
C ALA A 183 -11.37 -7.12 -0.71
N GLU A 184 -12.17 -7.01 0.36
CA GLU A 184 -13.31 -7.88 0.62
C GLU A 184 -14.39 -7.79 -0.46
N LEU A 185 -14.68 -6.57 -0.94
CA LEU A 185 -15.60 -6.36 -2.05
C LEU A 185 -15.14 -7.06 -3.32
N GLU A 186 -13.85 -7.01 -3.64
CA GLU A 186 -13.31 -7.72 -4.82
C GLU A 186 -13.42 -9.24 -4.63
N GLU A 187 -13.16 -9.77 -3.44
CA GLU A 187 -13.36 -11.20 -3.13
C GLU A 187 -14.81 -11.65 -3.29
N LEU A 188 -15.77 -10.86 -2.81
CA LEU A 188 -17.20 -11.16 -2.95
C LEU A 188 -17.64 -11.17 -4.42
N LYS A 189 -17.11 -10.25 -5.25
CA LYS A 189 -17.37 -10.22 -6.70
C LYS A 189 -16.78 -11.45 -7.40
N GLU A 190 -15.54 -11.81 -7.07
CA GLU A 190 -14.88 -13.00 -7.62
C GLU A 190 -15.68 -14.28 -7.29
N ARG A 191 -16.25 -14.35 -6.08
CA ARG A 191 -17.14 -15.44 -5.64
C ARG A 191 -18.58 -15.34 -6.14
N ARG A 192 -18.95 -14.29 -6.88
CA ARG A 192 -20.31 -14.02 -7.38
C ARG A 192 -21.37 -13.95 -6.27
N LEU A 193 -20.97 -13.47 -5.09
CA LEU A 193 -21.87 -13.30 -3.95
C LEU A 193 -22.64 -11.97 -4.00
N ILE A 194 -22.12 -11.00 -4.78
CA ILE A 194 -22.69 -9.68 -5.05
C ILE A 194 -22.57 -9.33 -6.53
#